data_AF-A0A845ZQX4-F1
#
_entry.id   AF-A0A845ZQX4-F1
#
_cell.length_a   1.000
_cell.length_b   1.000
_cell.length_c   1.000
_cell.angle_alpha   90.00
_cell.angle_beta   90.00
_cell.angle_gamma   90.00
#
_symmetry.space_group_name_H-M   'P 1'
#
loop_
_entity.id
_entity.type
_entity.pdbx_description
1 polymer ?
#
loop_
_entity_poly.entity_id
_entity_poly.type
_entity_poly.pdbx_seq_one_letter_code
_entity_poly.pdbx_strand_id
1 'polypeptide(L)'
;MNRGIYITANDRVIEQSIALLNSIRCYDSDTPIVLIPYDDNYQNVVQILQESYGVEIYPDLEFIERLSTKLHEIFGEGFFARPNQFRKPASLFP
;
A
#
# COMPACT_ATOMS: atom_id res chain seq x y z
N MET A 1 -9.27 5.19 19.20
CA MET A 1 -9.31 5.59 17.78
C MET A 1 -7.86 5.49 17.29
N ASN A 2 -7.46 4.35 16.73
CA ASN A 2 -6.06 4.12 16.38
C ASN A 2 -5.78 4.80 15.03
N ARG A 3 -4.95 5.83 15.02
CA ARG A 3 -4.57 6.56 13.81
C ARG A 3 -3.31 5.91 13.26
N GLY A 4 -3.25 5.71 11.95
CA GLY A 4 -2.12 5.09 11.27
C GLY A 4 -1.95 5.64 9.87
N ILE A 5 -0.85 5.24 9.22
CA ILE A 5 -0.52 5.66 7.85
C ILE A 5 -0.64 4.46 6.92
N TYR A 6 -1.46 4.59 5.89
CA TYR A 6 -1.50 3.64 4.79
C TYR A 6 -0.58 4.12 3.67
N ILE A 7 0.36 3.26 3.27
CA ILE A 7 1.26 3.50 2.14
C ILE A 7 1.01 2.47 1.04
N THR A 8 1.47 2.77 -0.18
CA THR A 8 1.47 1.81 -1.29
C THR A 8 2.84 1.78 -1.94
N ALA A 9 3.35 0.58 -2.22
CA ALA A 9 4.66 0.35 -2.80
C ALA A 9 4.72 -1.03 -3.47
N ASN A 10 5.72 -1.21 -4.33
CA ASN A 10 6.17 -2.47 -4.89
C ASN A 10 7.70 -2.48 -4.93
N ASP A 11 8.28 -3.54 -5.47
CA ASP A 11 9.74 -3.74 -5.50
C ASP A 11 10.47 -2.70 -6.36
N ARG A 12 9.75 -1.97 -7.22
CA ARG A 12 10.33 -0.91 -8.05
C ARG A 12 10.65 0.36 -7.28
N VAL A 13 10.10 0.52 -6.07
CA VAL A 13 10.21 1.76 -5.28
C VAL A 13 10.70 1.52 -3.85
N ILE A 14 11.53 0.49 -3.65
CA ILE A 14 12.09 0.13 -2.34
C ILE A 14 12.84 1.31 -1.72
N GLU A 15 13.75 1.94 -2.46
CA GLU A 15 14.57 3.05 -1.94
C GLU A 15 13.72 4.25 -1.52
N GLN A 16 12.69 4.58 -2.30
CA GLN A 16 11.76 5.65 -1.98
C GLN A 16 10.90 5.31 -0.76
N SER A 17 10.52 4.04 -0.61
CA SER A 17 9.78 3.56 0.55
C SER A 17 10.62 3.67 1.82
N ILE A 18 11.90 3.27 1.77
CA ILE A 18 12.86 3.43 2.86
C ILE A 18 13.03 4.91 3.22
N ALA A 19 13.24 5.78 2.24
CA ALA A 19 13.39 7.21 2.48
C ALA A 19 12.15 7.83 3.15
N LEU A 20 10.95 7.44 2.71
CA LEU A 20 9.69 7.84 3.32
C LEU A 20 9.61 7.38 4.78
N LEU A 21 9.90 6.10 5.07
CA LEU A 21 9.83 5.58 6.43
C LEU A 21 10.87 6.21 7.36
N ASN A 22 12.09 6.45 6.89
CA ASN A 22 13.10 7.20 7.64
C ASN A 22 12.60 8.61 8.00
N SER A 23 11.97 9.29 7.04
CA SER A 23 11.38 10.60 7.30
C SER A 23 10.24 10.53 8.31
N ILE A 24 9.36 9.53 8.25
CA ILE A 24 8.26 9.37 9.22
C ILE A 24 8.82 9.07 10.61
N ARG A 25 9.70 8.07 10.73
CA ARG A 25 10.30 7.63 12.00
C ARG A 25 11.21 8.66 12.65
N CYS A 26 11.68 9.65 11.89
CA CYS A 26 12.38 10.82 12.44
C CYS A 26 11.47 11.71 13.30
N TYR A 27 10.18 11.79 13.00
CA TYR A 27 9.21 12.62 13.74
C TYR A 27 8.26 11.80 14.62
N ASP A 28 7.96 10.56 14.22
CA ASP A 28 7.04 9.66 14.93
C ASP A 28 7.50 8.21 14.81
N SER A 29 8.13 7.71 15.87
CA SER A 29 8.68 6.35 15.93
C SER A 29 7.61 5.27 16.00
N ASP A 30 6.42 5.59 16.51
CA ASP A 30 5.48 4.59 17.00
C ASP A 30 4.21 4.48 16.15
N THR A 31 3.94 5.49 15.30
CA THR A 31 2.74 5.47 14.44
C THR A 31 2.69 4.19 13.61
N PRO A 32 1.57 3.45 13.63
CA PRO A 32 1.42 2.22 12.87
C PRO A 32 1.37 2.53 11.38
N ILE A 33 2.08 1.73 10.58
CA ILE A 33 2.17 1.90 9.13
C ILE A 33 1.75 0.58 8.49
N VAL A 34 0.79 0.67 7.57
CA VAL A 34 0.26 -0.47 6.81
C VAL A 34 0.57 -0.29 5.34
N LEU A 35 1.18 -1.30 4.71
CA LEU A 35 1.48 -1.34 3.30
C LEU A 35 0.36 -2.03 2.52
N ILE A 36 -0.14 -1.33 1.51
CA ILE A 36 -1.00 -1.86 0.46
C ILE A 36 -0.14 -2.11 -0.79
N PRO A 37 0.11 -3.37 -1.18
CA PRO A 37 0.91 -3.69 -2.36
C PRO A 37 0.40 -3.00 -3.62
N TYR A 38 1.29 -2.38 -4.41
CA TYR A 38 0.89 -1.70 -5.66
C TYR A 38 0.61 -2.68 -6.82
N ASP A 39 1.39 -3.75 -6.93
CA ASP A 39 1.18 -4.85 -7.86
C ASP A 39 1.57 -6.17 -7.18
N ASP A 40 1.68 -7.27 -7.93
CA ASP A 40 2.00 -8.60 -7.38
C ASP A 40 3.50 -8.78 -7.09
N ASN A 41 4.34 -7.81 -7.48
CA ASN A 41 5.80 -7.82 -7.26
C ASN A 41 6.15 -6.92 -6.07
N TYR A 42 5.75 -7.31 -4.87
CA TYR A 42 5.86 -6.51 -3.65
C TYR A 42 6.60 -7.21 -2.50
N GLN A 43 7.00 -8.45 -2.69
CA GLN A 43 7.48 -9.32 -1.61
C GLN A 43 8.81 -8.82 -1.05
N ASN A 44 9.71 -8.28 -1.89
CA ASN A 44 10.99 -7.76 -1.42
C ASN A 44 10.79 -6.48 -0.61
N VAL A 45 9.95 -5.54 -1.09
CA VAL A 45 9.66 -4.32 -0.34
C VAL A 45 8.99 -4.64 0.99
N VAL A 46 8.03 -5.58 1.02
CA VAL A 46 7.40 -6.03 2.26
C VAL A 46 8.42 -6.54 3.25
N GLN A 47 9.29 -7.46 2.83
CA GLN A 47 10.27 -8.07 3.72
C GLN A 47 11.17 -7.01 4.36
N ILE A 48 11.73 -6.11 3.54
CA ILE A 48 12.62 -5.04 4.01
C ILE A 48 11.90 -4.13 5.01
N LEU A 49 10.68 -3.70 4.70
CA LEU A 49 9.95 -2.75 5.55
C LEU A 49 9.40 -3.41 6.83
N GLN A 50 9.04 -4.70 6.78
CA GLN A 50 8.66 -5.48 7.96
C GLN A 50 9.85 -5.62 8.93
N GLU A 51 10.99 -6.10 8.44
CA GLU A 51 12.17 -6.37 9.26
C GLU A 51 12.77 -5.08 9.85
N SER A 52 12.82 -4.00 9.07
CA SER A 52 13.54 -2.78 9.46
C SER A 52 12.68 -1.73 10.15
N TYR A 53 11.36 -1.71 9.88
CA TYR A 53 10.48 -0.61 10.29
C TYR A 53 9.17 -1.06 10.95
N GLY A 54 8.93 -2.37 11.08
CA GLY A 54 7.72 -2.93 11.68
C GLY A 54 6.45 -2.62 10.88
N VAL A 55 6.56 -2.47 9.56
CA VAL A 55 5.40 -2.21 8.69
C VAL A 55 4.54 -3.45 8.56
N GLU A 56 3.22 -3.32 8.73
CA GLU A 56 2.29 -4.42 8.53
C GLU A 56 1.77 -4.45 7.08
N ILE A 57 1.41 -5.62 6.57
CA ILE A 57 0.74 -5.74 5.26
C ILE A 57 -0.76 -5.64 5.50
N TYR A 58 -1.47 -5.01 4.56
CA TYR A 58 -2.92 -5.02 4.58
C TYR A 58 -3.46 -6.46 4.60
N PRO A 59 -4.33 -6.83 5.57
CA PRO A 59 -4.66 -8.23 5.82
C PRO A 59 -5.54 -8.87 4.74
N ASP A 60 -6.41 -8.11 4.09
CA ASP A 60 -7.36 -8.62 3.10
C ASP A 60 -6.98 -8.15 1.67
N LEU A 61 -5.97 -8.81 1.09
CA LEU A 61 -5.53 -8.52 -0.28
C LEU A 61 -6.58 -8.94 -1.32
N GLU A 62 -7.39 -9.95 -1.02
CA GLU A 62 -8.48 -10.42 -1.90
C GLU A 62 -9.57 -9.35 -2.05
N PHE A 63 -9.88 -8.63 -0.96
CA PHE A 63 -10.76 -7.47 -1.01
C PHE A 63 -10.24 -6.38 -1.95
N ILE A 64 -8.93 -6.10 -1.94
CA ILE A 64 -8.32 -5.09 -2.82
C ILE A 64 -8.50 -5.48 -4.29
N GLU A 65 -8.25 -6.75 -4.62
CA GLU A 65 -8.45 -7.25 -5.99
C GLU A 65 -9.93 -7.18 -6.40
N ARG A 66 -10.85 -7.65 -5.55
CA ARG A 66 -12.29 -7.56 -5.82
C ARG A 66 -12.77 -6.12 -5.99
N LEU A 67 -12.26 -5.19 -5.19
CA LEU A 67 -12.57 -3.76 -5.31
C LEU A 67 -12.03 -3.21 -6.63
N SER A 68 -10.79 -3.53 -6.98
CA SER A 68 -10.16 -3.14 -8.24
C SER A 68 -10.96 -3.63 -9.45
N THR A 69 -11.37 -4.90 -9.46
CA THR A 69 -12.21 -5.48 -10.52
C THR A 69 -13.57 -4.79 -10.60
N LYS A 70 -14.27 -4.57 -9.48
CA LYS A 70 -15.56 -3.86 -9.47
C LYS A 70 -15.44 -2.43 -9.98
N LEU A 71 -14.39 -1.72 -9.57
CA LEU A 71 -14.13 -0.37 -10.07
C LEU A 71 -13.91 -0.43 -11.59
N HIS A 72 -13.12 -1.40 -12.06
CA HIS A 72 -12.90 -1.64 -13.49
C HIS A 72 -14.21 -1.84 -14.27
N GLU A 73 -15.09 -2.70 -13.77
CA GLU A 73 -16.40 -2.98 -14.35
C GLU A 73 -17.32 -1.74 -14.40
N ILE A 74 -17.30 -0.91 -13.36
CA ILE A 74 -18.19 0.26 -13.24
C ILE A 74 -17.74 1.41 -14.16
N PHE A 75 -16.44 1.72 -14.22
CA PHE A 75 -15.95 2.90 -14.93
C PHE A 75 -15.38 2.60 -16.34
N GLY A 76 -15.17 1.33 -16.70
CA GLY A 76 -14.75 0.89 -18.04
C GLY A 76 -13.28 1.20 -18.41
N GLU A 77 -12.78 0.60 -19.49
CA GLU A 77 -11.34 0.64 -19.88
C GLU A 77 -10.74 2.06 -19.98
N GLY A 78 -11.53 3.05 -20.41
CA GLY A 78 -11.06 4.43 -20.59
C GLY A 78 -10.78 5.20 -19.30
N PHE A 79 -11.29 4.71 -18.16
CA PHE A 79 -11.03 5.30 -16.85
C PHE A 79 -9.78 4.70 -16.18
N PHE A 80 -9.33 3.51 -16.62
CA PHE A 80 -8.23 2.73 -16.02
C PHE A 80 -7.02 2.64 -16.93
N ALA A 81 -6.40 3.76 -17.29
CA ALA A 81 -5.10 3.71 -17.98
C ALA A 81 -4.00 3.00 -17.14
N ARG A 82 -4.20 2.86 -15.82
CA ARG A 82 -3.34 2.12 -14.88
C ARG A 82 -4.17 1.51 -13.73
N PRO A 83 -4.60 0.24 -13.80
CA PRO A 83 -5.45 -0.38 -12.77
C PRO A 83 -4.87 -0.31 -11.35
N ASN A 84 -3.54 -0.37 -11.22
CA ASN A 84 -2.84 -0.39 -9.92
C ASN A 84 -2.88 0.94 -9.15
N GLN A 85 -3.25 2.06 -9.79
CA GLN A 85 -3.34 3.37 -9.13
C GLN A 85 -4.47 3.43 -8.07
N PHE A 86 -5.47 2.55 -8.16
CA PHE A 86 -6.63 2.54 -7.28
C PHE A 86 -6.53 1.59 -6.09
N ARG A 87 -5.39 0.91 -5.90
CA ARG A 87 -5.17 0.10 -4.68
C ARG A 87 -5.12 0.97 -3.41
N LYS A 88 -4.62 2.20 -3.49
CA LYS A 88 -4.53 3.14 -2.34
C LYS A 88 -5.91 3.57 -1.80
N PRO A 89 -6.91 3.91 -2.63
CA PRO A 89 -8.30 4.11 -2.19
C PRO A 89 -8.93 2.98 -1.36
N ALA A 90 -8.40 1.75 -1.38
CA ALA A 90 -8.89 0.67 -0.51
C ALA A 90 -8.86 1.04 0.97
N SER A 91 -7.91 1.88 1.40
CA SER A 91 -7.84 2.41 2.77
C SER A 91 -9.02 3.29 3.20
N LEU A 92 -9.92 3.66 2.28
CA LEU A 92 -11.14 4.44 2.58
C LEU A 92 -12.34 3.56 2.94
N PHE A 93 -12.25 2.24 2.76
CA PHE A 93 -13.32 1.30 3.05
C PHE A 93 -12.97 0.50 4.32
N PRO A 94 -13.77 0.61 5.40
CA PRO A 94 -13.50 -0.02 6.69
C PRO A 94 -13.76 -1.53 6.70
#